data_AF-A0A4Y2URT9-F1
#
_entry.id   AF-A0A4Y2URT9-F1
#
_cell.length_a   1.000
_cell.length_b   1.000
_cell.length_c   1.000
_cell.angle_alpha   90.00
_cell.angle_beta   90.00
_cell.angle_gamma   90.00
#
_symmetry.space_group_name_H-M   'P 1'
#
loop_
_entity.id
_entity.type
_entity.pdbx_description
1 polymer ?
#
loop_
_entity_poly.entity_id
_entity_poly.type
_entity_poly.pdbx_seq_one_letter_code
_entity_poly.pdbx_strand_id
1 'polypeptide(L)'
;MVWGVISYDNRSTPVIIPRTLTAKLYVNLVIQPLMLPFMNSIQGGVFKQESAHPLTAVVTQHTLQTVGMLSWPARSTDLNPIEHVCAIIGR
;
A
#
# COMPACT_ATOMS: atom_id res chain seq x y z
N MET A 1 -11.68 4.35 7.02
CA MET A 1 -10.24 3.99 6.94
C MET A 1 -9.61 4.85 5.85
N VAL A 2 -8.35 5.26 6.00
CA VAL A 2 -7.63 6.03 4.97
C VAL A 2 -6.52 5.14 4.38
N TRP A 3 -6.26 5.27 3.08
CA TRP A 3 -5.17 4.59 2.39
C TRP A 3 -4.31 5.57 1.62
N GLY A 4 -3.01 5.33 1.58
CA GLY A 4 -2.05 6.13 0.84
C GLY A 4 -0.78 5.34 0.56
N VAL A 5 -0.06 5.75 -0.48
CA VAL A 5 1.29 5.31 -0.80
C VAL A 5 2.25 6.48 -0.62
N ILE A 6 3.41 6.20 -0.01
CA ILE A 6 4.49 7.16 0.21
C ILE A 6 5.82 6.58 -0.31
N SER A 7 6.70 7.45 -0.79
CA SER A 7 8.12 7.19 -1.03
C SER A 7 8.96 8.14 -0.19
N TYR A 8 10.28 8.12 -0.39
CA TYR A 8 11.18 9.05 0.27
C TYR A 8 10.93 10.52 -0.13
N ASP A 9 10.66 10.76 -1.40
CA ASP A 9 10.60 12.07 -2.04
C ASP A 9 9.18 12.49 -2.50
N ASN A 10 8.22 11.56 -2.48
CA ASN A 10 6.88 11.78 -3.00
C ASN A 10 5.81 11.11 -2.14
N ARG A 11 4.56 11.56 -2.29
CA ARG A 11 3.39 10.93 -1.67
C ARG A 11 2.19 11.02 -2.61
N SER A 12 1.37 9.99 -2.57
CA SER A 12 0.05 10.03 -3.20
C SER A 12 -0.95 10.83 -2.38
N THR A 13 -2.01 11.32 -3.03
CA THR A 13 -3.17 11.86 -2.32
C THR A 13 -3.90 10.72 -1.61
N PRO A 14 -4.10 10.80 -0.28
CA PRO A 14 -4.74 9.72 0.45
C PRO A 14 -6.20 9.56 0.02
N VAL A 15 -6.65 8.31 -0.08
CA VAL A 15 -8.03 7.95 -0.42
C VAL A 15 -8.78 7.53 0.84
N ILE A 16 -9.98 8.07 1.02
CA ILE A 16 -10.88 7.67 2.12
C ILE A 16 -11.67 6.45 1.68
N ILE A 17 -11.57 5.38 2.46
CA ILE A 17 -12.32 4.14 2.26
C ILE A 17 -13.55 4.16 3.18
N PRO A 18 -14.76 4.30 2.61
CA PRO A 18 -15.99 4.56 3.37
C PRO A 18 -16.60 3.32 4.04
N ARG A 19 -16.06 2.12 3.78
CA ARG A 19 -16.59 0.83 4.28
C ARG A 19 -15.48 -0.20 4.45
N THR A 20 -15.83 -1.39 4.93
CA THR A 20 -14.92 -2.53 5.04
C THR A 20 -14.21 -2.81 3.72
N LEU A 21 -12.88 -2.88 3.77
CA LEU A 21 -12.02 -3.07 2.61
C LEU A 21 -12.03 -4.52 2.15
N THR A 22 -12.80 -4.81 1.11
CA THR A 22 -12.75 -6.09 0.40
C THR A 22 -11.63 -6.09 -0.63
N ALA A 23 -11.14 -7.28 -1.03
CA ALA A 23 -10.09 -7.40 -2.04
C ALA A 23 -10.45 -6.67 -3.36
N LYS A 24 -11.72 -6.74 -3.80
CA LYS A 24 -12.20 -6.03 -4.99
C LYS A 24 -12.12 -4.51 -4.84
N LEU A 25 -12.53 -3.98 -3.68
CA LEU A 25 -12.44 -2.54 -3.41
C LEU A 25 -11.00 -2.10 -3.29
N TYR A 26 -10.13 -2.93 -2.74
CA TYR A 26 -8.71 -2.65 -2.66
C TYR A 26 -8.07 -2.53 -4.05
N VAL A 27 -8.40 -3.43 -4.98
CA VAL A 27 -7.91 -3.33 -6.36
C VAL A 27 -8.40 -2.05 -7.03
N ASN A 28 -9.71 -1.77 -6.95
CA ASN A 28 -10.33 -0.67 -7.68
C ASN A 28 -10.06 0.72 -7.08
N LEU A 29 -9.85 0.83 -5.77
CA LEU A 29 -9.67 2.11 -5.08
C LEU A 29 -8.21 2.40 -4.72
N VAL A 30 -7.37 1.36 -4.60
CA VAL A 30 -5.99 1.50 -4.14
C VAL A 30 -5.00 1.03 -5.20
N ILE A 31 -5.06 -0.23 -5.64
CA ILE A 31 -4.01 -0.75 -6.55
C ILE A 31 -4.02 -0.04 -7.90
N GLN A 32 -5.14 -0.08 -8.60
CA GLN A 32 -5.23 0.43 -9.98
C GLN A 32 -5.06 1.96 -10.07
N PRO A 33 -5.80 2.78 -9.30
CA PRO A 33 -5.75 4.23 -9.48
C PRO A 33 -4.61 4.90 -8.71
N LEU A 34 -4.10 4.29 -7.63
CA LEU A 34 -3.13 4.94 -6.73
C LEU A 34 -1.76 4.29 -6.84
N MET A 35 -1.68 2.98 -6.58
CA MET A 35 -0.42 2.30 -6.38
C MET A 35 0.34 2.05 -7.69
N LEU A 36 -0.32 1.53 -8.74
CA LEU A 36 0.35 1.25 -10.01
C LEU A 36 0.92 2.51 -10.69
N PRO A 37 0.18 3.63 -10.81
CA PRO A 37 0.73 4.86 -11.36
C PRO A 37 1.89 5.40 -10.52
N PHE A 38 1.78 5.31 -9.19
CA PHE A 38 2.84 5.73 -8.28
C PHE A 38 4.11 4.88 -8.43
N MET A 39 3.98 3.55 -8.51
CA MET A 39 5.12 2.66 -8.77
C MET A 39 5.73 2.89 -10.15
N ASN A 40 4.92 3.14 -11.18
CA ASN A 40 5.42 3.48 -12.52
C ASN A 40 6.20 4.81 -12.55
N SER A 41 5.93 5.72 -11.61
CA SER A 41 6.69 6.96 -11.47
C SER A 41 8.05 6.79 -10.79
N ILE A 42 8.31 5.64 -10.16
CA ILE A 42 9.53 5.36 -9.41
C ILE A 42 10.38 4.32 -10.15
N GLN A 43 11.52 4.73 -10.68
CA GLN A 43 12.43 3.82 -11.36
C GLN A 43 13.06 2.83 -10.36
N GLY A 44 12.85 1.54 -10.58
CA GLY A 44 13.38 0.47 -9.72
C GLY A 44 12.73 0.41 -8.33
N GLY A 45 11.56 1.02 -8.15
CA GLY A 45 10.85 1.01 -6.87
C GLY A 45 10.48 -0.41 -6.43
N VAL A 46 10.60 -0.65 -5.13
CA VAL A 46 10.06 -1.86 -4.47
C VAL A 46 8.92 -1.47 -3.55
N PHE A 47 7.81 -2.19 -3.65
CA PHE A 47 6.64 -1.97 -2.83
C PHE A 47 6.77 -2.73 -1.51
N LYS A 48 6.59 -2.03 -0.39
CA LYS A 48 6.56 -2.59 0.96
C LYS A 48 5.17 -2.41 1.56
N GLN A 49 4.63 -3.46 2.17
CA GLN A 49 3.36 -3.42 2.89
C GLN A 49 3.44 -4.23 4.20
N GLU A 50 2.73 -3.77 5.23
CA GLU A 50 2.48 -4.56 6.45
C GLU A 50 1.83 -5.91 6.08
N SER A 51 2.23 -6.99 6.74
CA SER A 51 1.65 -8.33 6.52
C SER A 51 0.21 -8.50 7.05
N ALA A 52 -0.58 -7.43 7.09
CA ALA A 52 -1.98 -7.45 7.46
C ALA A 52 -2.87 -7.52 6.21
N HIS A 53 -3.12 -8.76 5.75
CA HIS A 53 -4.34 -9.45 5.26
C HIS A 53 -5.33 -9.05 4.12
N PRO A 54 -5.35 -7.91 3.39
CA PRO A 54 -6.11 -7.82 2.12
C PRO A 54 -5.37 -8.29 0.87
N LEU A 55 -4.05 -8.47 0.94
CA LEU A 55 -3.20 -8.74 -0.24
C LEU A 55 -3.03 -10.22 -0.60
N THR A 56 -3.43 -11.13 0.30
CA THR A 56 -3.34 -12.58 0.08
C THR A 56 -4.39 -13.09 -0.91
N ALA A 57 -5.34 -12.24 -1.32
CA ALA A 57 -6.30 -12.61 -2.35
C ALA A 57 -5.60 -12.72 -3.71
N VAL A 58 -5.87 -13.82 -4.42
CA VAL A 58 -5.27 -14.15 -5.73
C VAL A 58 -5.38 -12.99 -6.73
N VAL A 59 -6.52 -12.28 -6.73
CA VAL A 59 -6.76 -11.14 -7.62
C VAL A 59 -5.74 -10.02 -7.36
N THR A 60 -5.42 -9.79 -6.09
CA THR A 60 -4.48 -8.77 -5.67
C THR A 60 -3.05 -9.16 -6.07
N GLN A 61 -2.68 -10.43 -5.88
CA GLN A 61 -1.38 -10.96 -6.29
C GLN A 61 -1.16 -10.89 -7.80
N HIS A 62 -2.16 -11.28 -8.61
CA HIS A 62 -2.07 -11.20 -10.07
C HIS A 62 -1.79 -9.77 -10.56
N THR A 63 -2.44 -8.78 -9.95
CA THR A 63 -2.26 -7.37 -10.30
C THR A 63 -0.89 -6.83 -9.87
N LEU A 64 -0.22 -7.49 -8.92
CA LEU A 64 1.07 -7.10 -8.36
C LEU A 64 2.26 -7.86 -8.95
N GLN A 65 2.05 -8.83 -9.84
CA GLN A 65 3.16 -9.61 -10.43
C GLN A 65 4.17 -8.73 -11.19
N THR A 66 3.74 -7.57 -11.68
CA THR A 66 4.60 -6.61 -12.39
C THR A 66 5.32 -5.64 -11.46
N VAL A 67 5.08 -5.72 -10.15
CA VAL A 67 5.61 -4.81 -9.13
C VAL A 67 6.61 -5.56 -8.27
N GLY A 68 7.82 -5.03 -8.11
CA GLY A 68 8.81 -5.60 -7.18
C GLY A 68 8.28 -5.53 -5.76
N MET A 69 8.08 -6.68 -5.11
CA MET A 69 7.56 -6.75 -3.74
C MET A 69 8.70 -7.00 -2.75
N LEU A 70 8.79 -6.21 -1.69
CA LEU A 70 9.74 -6.46 -0.60
C LEU A 70 9.16 -7.54 0.33
N SER A 71 9.89 -8.64 0.51
CA SER A 71 9.57 -9.64 1.52
C SER A 71 9.72 -9.04 2.91
N TRP A 72 8.64 -8.98 3.69
CA TRP A 72 8.64 -8.37 5.02
C TRP A 72 8.11 -9.33 6.10
N PRO A 73 8.79 -9.44 7.26
CA PRO A 73 8.32 -10.28 8.35
C PRO A 73 6.97 -9.80 8.93
N ALA A 74 6.12 -10.77 9.28
CA ALA A 74 4.85 -10.47 9.92
C ALA A 74 5.07 -9.87 11.32
N ARG A 75 4.23 -8.88 11.69
CA ARG A 75 4.24 -8.20 13.00
C ARG A 75 5.51 -7.37 13.29
N SER A 76 6.17 -6.85 12.26
CA SER A 76 7.28 -5.89 12.40
C SER A 76 6.83 -4.49 12.00
N THR A 77 5.85 -3.99 12.75
CA THR A 77 5.19 -2.68 12.56
C THR A 77 6.11 -1.52 12.94
N ASP A 78 7.01 -1.73 13.91
CA ASP A 78 8.04 -0.77 14.36
C ASP A 78 9.03 -0.35 13.26
N LEU A 79 9.24 -1.22 12.28
CA LEU A 79 10.18 -1.03 11.19
C LEU A 79 9.52 -0.48 9.91
N ASN A 80 8.25 -0.07 9.99
CA ASN A 80 7.54 0.50 8.86
C ASN A 80 7.44 2.03 8.97
N PRO A 81 8.08 2.81 8.07
CA PRO A 81 8.02 4.27 8.10
C PRO A 81 6.59 4.85 8.09
N ILE A 82 5.61 4.13 7.52
CA ILE A 82 4.22 4.60 7.50
C ILE A 82 3.62 4.70 8.91
N GLU A 83 4.06 3.87 9.85
CA GLU A 83 3.57 3.87 11.23
C GLU A 83 3.99 5.14 11.96
N HIS A 84 5.17 5.66 11.66
CA HIS A 84 5.62 6.96 12.17
C HIS A 84 4.73 8.10 11.64
N VAL A 85 4.42 8.07 10.34
CA VAL A 85 3.52 9.06 9.72
C VAL A 85 2.11 8.97 10.30
N CYS A 86 1.57 7.75 10.43
CA CYS A 86 0.27 7.50 11.04
C CYS A 86 0.21 7.97 12.50
N ALA A 87 1.27 7.74 13.29
CA ALA A 87 1.36 8.20 14.67
C ALA A 87 1.36 9.73 14.80
N ILE A 88 1.94 10.45 13.83
CA ILE A 88 1.89 11.92 13.78
C ILE A 88 0.50 12.40 13.36
N ILE A 89 -0.13 11.76 12.36
CA ILE A 89 -1.46 12.15 11.85
C ILE A 89 -2.58 11.83 12.86
N GLY A 90 -2.41 10.77 13.65
CA GLY A 90 -3.40 10.33 14.64
C GLY A 90 -3.31 11.03 16.00
N ARG A 91 -2.35 11.94 16.20
CA ARG A 91 -2.27 12.83 17.37
C ARG A 91 -3.19 14.03 17.21
#